data_AF-A0A7C1UR90-F1
#
_entry.id   AF-A0A7C1UR90-F1
#
_cell.length_a   1.000
_cell.length_b   1.000
_cell.length_c   1.000
_cell.angle_alpha   90.00
_cell.angle_beta   90.00
_cell.angle_gamma   90.00
#
_symmetry.space_group_name_H-M   'P 1'
#
loop_
_entity.id
_entity.type
_entity.pdbx_description
1 polymer ?
#
loop_
_entity_poly.entity_id
_entity_poly.type
_entity_poly.pdbx_seq_one_letter_code
_entity_poly.pdbx_strand_id
1 'polypeptide(L)'
;MIGLAESYNQILHAADLYAEELARWIVVSRPVAEPVHQRLVARGISATPEEEMYKRILVHLGASESAVDYLSGYARNTRDEAHILAQYLERSGGSVIVVTSPYHVRGASMILERRFRASRRIEVVVTPYEEFDWRWWRGPASARAGLLEVAKVAYLQLRTDDS
;
A
#
# COMPACT_ATOMS: atom_id res chain seq x y z
N MET A 1 -2.79 -15.68 -2.69
CA MET A 1 -2.39 -14.62 -1.77
C MET A 1 -1.79 -13.47 -2.56
N ILE A 2 -2.33 -12.26 -2.36
CA ILE A 2 -1.94 -11.01 -3.01
C ILE A 2 -1.16 -10.18 -2.01
N GLY A 3 -0.02 -9.59 -2.38
CA GLY A 3 0.71 -8.58 -1.59
C GLY A 3 0.41 -7.17 -2.09
N LEU A 4 -0.09 -6.26 -1.23
CA LEU A 4 -0.24 -4.84 -1.57
C LEU A 4 0.94 -4.03 -1.03
N ALA A 5 1.53 -3.19 -1.88
CA ALA A 5 2.67 -2.35 -1.52
C ALA A 5 2.56 -0.96 -2.18
N GLU A 6 2.83 0.06 -1.39
CA GLU A 6 2.72 1.49 -1.71
C GLU A 6 4.05 2.24 -1.43
N SER A 7 5.07 1.53 -0.96
CA SER A 7 6.41 2.08 -0.71
C SER A 7 7.50 1.07 -1.05
N TYR A 8 8.73 1.55 -1.26
CA TYR A 8 9.90 0.69 -1.51
C TYR A 8 10.07 -0.40 -0.44
N ASN A 9 9.88 -0.08 0.85
CA ASN A 9 10.00 -1.05 1.94
C ASN A 9 8.91 -2.13 1.87
N GLN A 10 7.70 -1.78 1.43
CA GLN A 10 6.62 -2.75 1.25
C GLN A 10 6.86 -3.60 0.00
N ILE A 11 7.46 -3.03 -1.05
CA ILE A 11 7.83 -3.74 -2.28
C ILE A 11 8.90 -4.80 -2.02
N LEU A 12 9.93 -4.47 -1.23
CA LEU A 12 10.96 -5.43 -0.84
C LEU A 12 10.35 -6.62 -0.08
N HIS A 13 9.48 -6.35 0.90
CA HIS A 13 8.83 -7.42 1.64
C HIS A 13 7.84 -8.22 0.78
N ALA A 14 7.14 -7.59 -0.16
CA ALA A 14 6.28 -8.30 -1.10
C ALA A 14 7.08 -9.25 -2.01
N ALA A 15 8.31 -8.89 -2.36
CA ALA A 15 9.22 -9.78 -3.10
C ALA A 15 9.62 -10.99 -2.25
N ASP A 16 9.95 -10.80 -0.96
CA ASP A 16 10.28 -11.90 -0.06
C ASP A 16 9.12 -12.88 0.10
N LEU A 17 7.91 -12.37 0.34
CA LEU A 17 6.70 -13.19 0.45
C LEU A 17 6.42 -13.99 -0.83
N TYR A 18 6.77 -13.46 -2.00
CA TYR A 18 6.65 -14.18 -3.27
C TYR A 18 7.72 -15.27 -3.38
N ALA A 19 8.97 -14.96 -3.03
CA ALA A 19 10.08 -15.92 -3.05
C ALA A 19 9.88 -17.08 -2.06
N GLU A 20 9.22 -16.83 -0.94
CA GLU A 20 8.83 -17.84 0.07
C GLU A 20 7.56 -18.63 -0.32
N GLU A 21 7.01 -18.41 -1.52
CA GLU A 21 5.79 -19.03 -2.04
C GLU A 21 4.53 -18.77 -1.18
N LEU A 22 4.61 -17.80 -0.27
CA LEU A 22 3.47 -17.34 0.51
C LEU A 22 2.53 -16.54 -0.42
N ALA A 23 3.06 -15.63 -1.24
CA ALA A 23 2.30 -14.89 -2.24
C ALA A 23 2.46 -15.48 -3.64
N ARG A 24 1.34 -15.67 -4.36
CA ARG A 24 1.36 -16.14 -5.76
C ARG A 24 1.29 -14.98 -6.77
N TRP A 25 0.73 -13.85 -6.34
CA TRP A 25 0.56 -12.65 -7.15
C TRP A 25 0.90 -11.44 -6.29
N ILE A 26 1.46 -10.40 -6.91
CA ILE A 26 1.80 -9.14 -6.26
C ILE A 26 0.98 -8.04 -6.93
N VAL A 27 0.33 -7.20 -6.14
CA VAL A 27 -0.52 -6.12 -6.66
C VAL A 27 0.00 -4.79 -6.16
N VAL A 28 0.46 -3.98 -7.08
CA VAL A 28 1.08 -2.69 -6.78
C VAL A 28 0.02 -1.60 -6.87
N SER A 29 -0.01 -0.69 -5.89
CA SER A 29 -0.92 0.47 -5.94
C SER A 29 -0.47 1.47 -7.01
N ARG A 30 -1.42 2.20 -7.59
CA ARG A 30 -1.14 3.27 -8.55
C ARG A 30 -1.45 4.62 -7.93
N PRO A 31 -0.43 5.35 -7.45
CA PRO A 31 -0.66 6.71 -6.99
C PRO A 31 -1.06 7.60 -8.16
N VAL A 32 -1.86 8.63 -7.90
CA VAL A 32 -2.12 9.66 -8.91
C VAL A 32 -0.80 10.35 -9.22
N ALA A 33 -0.41 10.38 -10.50
CA ALA A 33 0.78 11.09 -10.92
C ALA A 33 0.73 12.55 -10.43
N GLU A 34 1.73 12.93 -9.63
CA GLU A 34 1.86 14.27 -9.08
C GLU A 34 1.81 15.31 -10.23
N PRO A 35 1.19 16.48 -10.05
CA PRO A 35 1.14 17.52 -11.08
C PRO A 35 2.53 17.96 -11.58
N VAL A 36 3.58 17.73 -10.79
CA VAL A 36 4.97 17.94 -11.24
C VAL A 36 5.40 16.95 -12.32
N HIS A 37 5.02 15.67 -12.24
CA HIS A 37 5.32 14.66 -13.27
C HIS A 37 4.71 15.05 -14.61
N GLN A 38 3.45 15.49 -14.62
CA GLN A 38 2.79 15.98 -15.85
C GLN A 38 3.54 17.17 -16.44
N ARG A 39 4.01 18.11 -15.60
CA ARG A 39 4.79 19.28 -16.02
C ARG A 39 6.18 18.92 -16.56
N LEU A 40 6.80 17.84 -16.07
CA LEU A 40 8.09 17.34 -16.57
C LEU A 40 7.92 16.65 -17.93
N VAL A 41 6.92 15.77 -18.06
CA VAL A 41 6.59 15.10 -19.32
C VAL A 41 6.25 16.12 -20.41
N ALA A 42 5.49 17.17 -20.08
CA ALA A 42 5.19 18.27 -21.00
C ALA A 42 6.43 19.04 -21.49
N ARG A 43 7.57 18.91 -20.81
CA ARG A 43 8.88 19.49 -21.18
C ARG A 43 9.81 18.47 -21.85
N GLY A 44 9.32 17.29 -22.21
CA GLY A 44 10.11 16.23 -22.82
C GLY A 44 11.03 15.50 -21.83
N ILE A 45 10.87 15.72 -20.52
CA ILE A 45 11.63 15.01 -19.49
C ILE A 45 10.87 13.72 -19.16
N SER A 46 11.49 12.58 -19.46
CA SER A 46 10.93 11.27 -19.15
C SER A 46 10.94 11.05 -17.63
N ALA A 47 9.76 11.08 -17.02
CA ALA A 47 9.57 10.69 -15.63
C ALA A 47 8.94 9.28 -15.60
N THR A 48 9.69 8.30 -15.09
CA THR A 48 9.16 6.94 -14.92
C THR A 48 8.09 6.99 -13.82
N PRO A 49 6.86 6.51 -14.05
CA PRO A 49 5.87 6.38 -13.00
C PRO A 49 6.41 5.50 -11.86
N GLU A 50 6.01 5.79 -10.63
CA GLU A 50 6.55 5.11 -9.45
C GLU A 50 6.18 3.61 -9.46
N GLU A 51 4.95 3.30 -9.88
CA GLU A 51 4.46 1.93 -10.05
C GLU A 51 5.29 1.10 -11.04
N GLU A 52 5.83 1.73 -12.09
CA GLU A 52 6.69 1.05 -13.06
C GLU A 52 8.07 0.76 -12.45
N MET A 53 8.58 1.65 -11.59
CA MET A 53 9.80 1.37 -10.82
C MET A 53 9.58 0.18 -9.88
N TYR A 54 8.45 0.15 -9.19
CA TYR A 54 8.08 -0.97 -8.30
C TYR A 54 8.03 -2.30 -9.05
N LYS A 55 7.36 -2.35 -10.20
CA LYS A 55 7.33 -3.56 -11.04
C LYS A 55 8.74 -3.98 -11.46
N ARG A 56 9.60 -3.04 -11.87
CA ARG A 56 11.00 -3.35 -12.24
C ARG A 56 11.79 -3.94 -11.08
N ILE A 57 11.61 -3.44 -9.86
CA ILE A 57 12.25 -3.97 -8.65
C ILE A 57 11.77 -5.41 -8.39
N LEU A 58 10.46 -5.65 -8.40
CA LEU A 58 9.88 -6.98 -8.17
C LEU A 58 10.41 -8.00 -9.18
N VAL A 59 10.43 -7.64 -10.47
CA VAL A 59 10.96 -8.51 -11.54
C VAL A 59 12.45 -8.75 -11.36
N HIS A 60 13.22 -7.74 -10.99
CA HIS A 60 14.65 -7.88 -10.71
C HIS A 60 14.92 -8.83 -9.53
N LEU A 61 14.04 -8.84 -8.53
CA LEU A 61 14.11 -9.72 -7.36
C LEU A 61 13.55 -11.12 -7.61
N GLY A 62 13.16 -11.44 -8.86
CA GLY A 62 12.79 -12.80 -9.27
C GLY A 62 11.29 -13.04 -9.42
N ALA A 63 10.43 -12.03 -9.26
CA ALA A 63 9.02 -12.16 -9.60
C ALA A 63 8.83 -12.30 -11.12
N SER A 64 7.98 -13.23 -11.56
CA SER A 64 7.57 -13.26 -12.97
C SER A 64 6.83 -11.97 -13.30
N GLU A 65 7.09 -11.40 -14.49
CA GLU A 65 6.38 -10.20 -14.95
C GLU A 65 4.86 -10.43 -14.98
N SER A 66 4.43 -11.65 -15.32
CA SER A 66 3.02 -12.02 -15.32
C SER A 66 2.41 -12.11 -13.92
N ALA A 67 3.22 -12.24 -12.87
CA ALA A 67 2.76 -12.36 -11.49
C ALA A 67 2.58 -11.00 -10.79
N VAL A 68 3.01 -9.90 -11.43
CA VAL A 68 2.87 -8.53 -10.92
C VAL A 68 1.75 -7.83 -11.67
N ASP A 69 0.72 -7.43 -10.94
CA ASP A 69 -0.43 -6.67 -11.46
C ASP A 69 -0.53 -5.31 -10.77
N TYR A 70 -1.33 -4.41 -11.33
CA TYR A 70 -1.57 -3.09 -10.79
C TYR A 70 -3.01 -2.96 -10.31
N LEU A 71 -3.19 -2.38 -9.13
CA LEU A 71 -4.51 -2.05 -8.61
C LEU A 71 -5.30 -1.20 -9.63
N SER A 72 -6.56 -1.54 -9.86
CA SER A 72 -7.40 -0.88 -10.87
C SER A 72 -7.91 0.46 -10.36
N GLY A 73 -7.29 1.58 -10.77
CA GLY A 73 -7.68 2.93 -10.39
C GLY A 73 -6.49 3.76 -9.91
N TYR A 74 -6.68 5.07 -9.81
CA TYR A 74 -5.70 5.99 -9.24
C TYR A 74 -6.19 6.47 -7.88
N ALA A 75 -5.40 6.24 -6.85
CA ALA A 75 -5.78 6.64 -5.51
C ALA A 75 -5.33 8.09 -5.25
N ARG A 76 -6.30 8.98 -4.99
CA ARG A 76 -6.06 10.42 -4.74
C ARG A 76 -5.86 10.73 -3.26
N ASN A 77 -6.30 9.84 -2.40
CA ASN A 77 -6.27 9.95 -0.96
C ASN A 77 -6.43 8.55 -0.35
N THR A 78 -6.13 8.45 0.95
CA THR A 78 -6.18 7.20 1.72
C THR A 78 -7.53 6.48 1.70
N ARG A 79 -8.66 7.19 1.52
CA ARG A 79 -9.98 6.54 1.39
C ARG A 79 -10.14 5.92 0.01
N ASP A 80 -9.63 6.57 -1.04
CA ASP A 80 -9.67 6.02 -2.38
C ASP A 80 -8.76 4.78 -2.46
N GLU A 81 -7.58 4.79 -1.83
CA GLU A 81 -6.70 3.60 -1.66
C GLU A 81 -7.48 2.47 -0.99
N ALA A 82 -8.07 2.75 0.17
CA ALA A 82 -8.91 1.83 0.92
C ALA A 82 -10.08 1.27 0.11
N HIS A 83 -10.75 2.10 -0.68
CA HIS A 83 -11.92 1.71 -1.48
C HIS A 83 -11.52 0.87 -2.69
N ILE A 84 -10.47 1.26 -3.40
CA ILE A 84 -9.98 0.49 -4.55
C ILE A 84 -9.43 -0.85 -4.06
N LEU A 85 -8.70 -0.86 -2.94
CA LEU A 85 -8.29 -2.09 -2.27
C LEU A 85 -9.52 -2.91 -1.91
N ALA A 86 -10.54 -2.29 -1.31
CA ALA A 86 -11.77 -2.99 -0.93
C ALA A 86 -12.41 -3.73 -2.11
N GLN A 87 -12.63 -3.02 -3.21
CA GLN A 87 -13.21 -3.57 -4.44
C GLN A 87 -12.32 -4.65 -5.08
N TYR A 88 -11.00 -4.44 -5.08
CA TYR A 88 -10.05 -5.40 -5.63
C TYR A 88 -10.11 -6.72 -4.87
N LEU A 89 -10.07 -6.66 -3.54
CA LEU A 89 -10.19 -7.83 -2.68
C LEU A 89 -11.56 -8.49 -2.87
N GLU A 90 -12.67 -7.74 -2.94
CA GLU A 90 -14.02 -8.28 -3.22
C GLU A 90 -14.05 -9.10 -4.53
N ARG A 91 -13.38 -8.62 -5.59
CA ARG A 91 -13.29 -9.33 -6.89
C ARG A 91 -12.35 -10.54 -6.89
N SER A 92 -11.25 -10.49 -6.13
CA SER A 92 -10.18 -11.51 -6.21
C SER A 92 -10.54 -12.89 -5.63
N GLY A 93 -11.54 -12.99 -4.77
CA GLY A 93 -12.05 -14.25 -4.19
C GLY A 93 -11.11 -15.04 -3.27
N GLY A 94 -9.82 -14.69 -3.19
CA GLY A 94 -8.79 -15.44 -2.45
C GLY A 94 -8.38 -14.82 -1.11
N SER A 95 -7.41 -15.48 -0.44
CA SER A 95 -6.69 -14.91 0.71
C SER A 95 -5.76 -13.78 0.26
N VAL A 96 -5.55 -12.77 1.11
CA VAL A 96 -4.74 -11.59 0.79
C VAL A 96 -3.87 -11.19 1.96
N ILE A 97 -2.60 -10.88 1.66
CA ILE A 97 -1.66 -10.25 2.59
C ILE A 97 -1.55 -8.77 2.25
N VAL A 98 -1.85 -7.91 3.20
CA VAL A 98 -1.59 -6.47 3.06
C VAL A 98 -0.27 -6.17 3.74
N VAL A 99 0.73 -5.75 2.96
CA VAL A 99 2.03 -5.34 3.50
C VAL A 99 1.95 -3.85 3.82
N THR A 100 2.20 -3.48 5.07
CA THR A 100 2.10 -2.09 5.50
C THR A 100 3.29 -1.67 6.36
N SER A 101 3.46 -0.35 6.50
CA SER A 101 4.41 0.25 7.44
C SER A 101 3.97 -0.01 8.89
N PRO A 102 4.91 -0.18 9.84
CA PRO A 102 4.59 -0.24 11.27
C PRO A 102 3.80 1.00 11.74
N TYR A 103 3.99 2.16 11.10
CA TYR A 103 3.25 3.37 11.43
C TYR A 103 1.80 3.36 10.95
N HIS A 104 1.42 2.52 9.97
CA HIS A 104 0.11 2.55 9.32
C HIS A 104 -0.75 1.30 9.59
N VAL A 105 -0.29 0.39 10.45
CA VAL A 105 -1.00 -0.88 10.75
C VAL A 105 -2.41 -0.63 11.26
N ARG A 106 -2.57 0.31 12.20
CA ARG A 106 -3.87 0.56 12.84
C ARG A 106 -4.91 1.09 11.86
N GLY A 107 -4.54 2.06 11.02
CA GLY A 107 -5.42 2.57 9.97
C GLY A 107 -5.81 1.48 8.97
N ALA A 108 -4.83 0.70 8.50
CA ALA A 108 -5.06 -0.41 7.57
C ALA A 108 -6.02 -1.45 8.14
N SER A 109 -5.79 -1.95 9.36
CA SER A 109 -6.66 -2.94 9.99
C SER A 109 -8.08 -2.42 10.18
N MET A 110 -8.26 -1.19 10.65
CA MET A 110 -9.60 -0.61 10.83
C MET A 110 -10.38 -0.52 9.51
N ILE A 111 -9.72 -0.13 8.43
CA ILE A 111 -10.34 -0.03 7.10
C ILE A 111 -10.78 -1.42 6.62
N LEU A 112 -9.90 -2.41 6.78
CA LEU A 112 -10.16 -3.78 6.35
C LEU A 112 -11.28 -4.41 7.19
N GLU A 113 -11.24 -4.32 8.51
CA GLU A 113 -12.28 -4.84 9.41
C GLU A 113 -13.65 -4.24 9.13
N ARG A 114 -13.74 -2.94 8.85
CA ARG A 114 -15.00 -2.25 8.54
C ARG A 114 -15.60 -2.70 7.22
N ARG A 115 -14.76 -2.96 6.22
CA ARG A 115 -15.20 -3.15 4.83
C ARG A 115 -15.34 -4.61 4.43
N PHE A 116 -14.64 -5.52 5.11
CA PHE A 116 -14.70 -6.96 4.87
C PHE A 116 -15.53 -7.66 5.92
N ARG A 117 -16.62 -8.28 5.48
CA ARG A 117 -17.35 -9.27 6.30
C ARG A 117 -16.48 -10.52 6.47
N ALA A 118 -16.67 -11.22 7.59
CA ALA A 118 -15.90 -12.37 8.10
C ALA A 118 -15.70 -13.58 7.15
N SER A 119 -16.10 -13.51 5.89
CA SER A 119 -16.03 -14.61 4.92
C SER A 119 -14.70 -14.70 4.16
N ARG A 120 -13.71 -13.84 4.42
CA ARG A 120 -12.40 -13.86 3.73
C ARG A 120 -11.22 -13.77 4.70
N ARG A 121 -10.14 -14.47 4.35
CA ARG A 121 -8.89 -14.46 5.12
C ARG A 121 -8.00 -13.32 4.63
N ILE A 122 -7.98 -12.24 5.41
CA ILE A 122 -7.12 -11.07 5.20
C ILE A 122 -6.08 -11.06 6.32
N GLU A 123 -4.81 -11.05 5.96
CA GLU A 123 -3.70 -10.97 6.90
C GLU A 123 -2.96 -9.64 6.66
N VAL A 124 -2.77 -8.84 7.70
CA VAL A 124 -1.99 -7.60 7.62
C VAL A 124 -0.62 -7.89 8.20
N VAL A 125 0.43 -7.66 7.42
CA VAL A 125 1.82 -7.88 7.83
C VAL A 125 2.58 -6.57 7.81
N VAL A 126 3.45 -6.40 8.79
CA VAL A 126 4.34 -5.25 8.90
C VAL A 126 5.60 -5.52 8.09
N THR A 127 6.06 -4.57 7.30
CA THR A 127 7.35 -4.70 6.62
C THR A 127 8.51 -4.69 7.62
N PRO A 128 9.45 -5.65 7.55
CA PRO A 128 10.65 -5.65 8.39
C PRO A 128 11.68 -4.62 7.91
N TYR A 129 11.52 -4.05 6.71
CA TYR A 129 12.43 -3.06 6.12
C TYR A 129 12.21 -1.63 6.66
N GLU A 130 11.30 -1.47 7.62
CA GLU A 130 11.02 -0.20 8.27
C GLU A 130 11.11 -0.37 9.77
N GLU A 131 12.04 0.35 10.40
CA GLU A 131 12.17 0.34 11.85
C GLU A 131 11.08 1.20 12.49
N PHE A 132 10.45 0.65 13.53
CA PHE A 132 9.54 1.41 14.38
C PHE A 132 10.25 1.90 15.63
N ASP A 133 10.50 3.21 15.70
CA ASP A 133 10.95 3.83 16.95
C ASP A 133 9.77 4.01 17.91
N TRP A 134 9.79 3.33 19.05
CA TRP A 134 8.80 3.52 20.12
C TRP A 134 8.81 4.96 20.66
N ARG A 135 9.93 5.68 20.54
CA ARG A 135 10.09 7.11 20.82
C ARG A 135 9.90 7.95 19.57
N TRP A 136 8.97 7.57 18.69
CA TRP A 136 8.69 8.22 17.41
C TRP A 136 8.62 9.75 17.48
N TRP A 137 8.20 10.33 18.61
CA TRP A 137 8.14 11.79 18.82
C TRP A 137 9.51 12.50 18.89
N ARG A 138 10.63 11.77 19.00
CA ARG A 138 11.98 12.34 19.11
C ARG A 138 12.65 12.59 17.76
N GLY A 139 12.34 11.78 16.75
CA GLY A 139 12.88 11.93 15.41
C GLY A 139 11.98 12.82 14.55
N PRO A 140 12.47 13.83 13.82
CA PRO A 140 11.62 14.69 12.99
C PRO A 140 10.78 13.92 11.96
N ALA A 141 11.37 12.90 11.33
CA ALA A 141 10.69 12.06 10.35
C ALA A 141 9.62 11.17 10.99
N SER A 142 9.97 10.44 12.06
CA SER A 142 9.06 9.57 12.80
C SER A 142 7.94 10.35 13.51
N ALA A 143 8.24 11.56 14.00
CA ALA A 143 7.26 12.46 14.61
C ALA A 143 6.21 12.90 13.59
N ARG A 144 6.66 13.28 12.38
CA ARG A 144 5.77 13.60 11.26
C ARG A 144 4.92 12.40 10.87
N ALA A 145 5.51 11.22 10.71
CA ALA A 145 4.80 10.00 10.33
C ALA A 145 3.73 9.62 11.38
N GLY A 146 4.11 9.56 12.65
CA GLY A 146 3.19 9.23 13.75
C GLY A 146 2.07 10.25 13.93
N LEU A 147 2.38 11.56 13.88
CA LEU A 147 1.37 12.62 13.98
C LEU A 147 0.38 12.57 12.81
N LEU A 148 0.88 12.39 11.59
CA LEU A 148 0.02 12.25 10.41
C LEU A 148 -0.87 11.02 10.51
N GLU A 149 -0.37 9.90 11.02
CA GLU A 149 -1.22 8.72 11.22
C GLU A 149 -2.32 8.97 12.24
N VAL A 150 -2.00 9.57 13.39
CA VAL A 150 -3.01 9.90 14.41
C VAL A 150 -4.08 10.80 13.80
N ALA A 151 -3.70 11.82 13.02
CA ALA A 151 -4.63 12.69 12.33
C ALA A 151 -5.49 11.93 11.29
N LYS A 152 -4.89 11.02 10.51
CA LYS A 152 -5.59 10.17 9.54
C LYS A 152 -6.62 9.27 10.21
N VAL A 153 -6.23 8.56 11.28
CA VAL A 153 -7.13 7.68 12.03
C VAL A 153 -8.26 8.49 12.67
N ALA A 154 -7.97 9.64 13.27
CA ALA A 154 -8.99 10.52 13.83
C ALA A 154 -9.97 11.02 12.75
N TYR A 155 -9.47 11.43 11.59
CA TYR A 155 -10.29 11.81 10.44
C TYR A 155 -11.20 10.66 9.97
N LEU A 156 -10.67 9.43 9.89
CA LEU A 156 -11.43 8.23 9.53
C LEU A 156 -12.49 7.83 10.58
N GLN A 157 -12.32 8.24 11.84
CA GLN A 157 -13.26 7.99 12.94
C GLN A 157 -14.34 9.08 13.06
N LEU A 158 -13.98 10.34 12.85
CA LEU A 158 -14.94 11.46 12.96
C LEU A 158 -15.86 11.57 11.76
N ARG A 159 -15.43 11.07 10.60
CA ARG A 159 -16.20 11.16 9.36
C ARG A 159 -17.11 9.95 9.11
N THR A 160 -17.18 9.01 10.06
CA THR A 160 -18.16 7.90 10.01
C THR A 160 -19.56 8.28 10.47
N ASP A 161 -19.77 9.50 10.97
CA ASP A 161 -21.10 9.98 11.42
C ASP A 161 -21.97 10.58 10.30
N ASP A 162 -21.42 10.75 9.08
CA ASP A 162 -22.20 11.12 7.89
C ASP A 162 -22.43 9.86 7.02
N SER A 163 -23.41 9.05 7.41
CA SER A 163 -24.02 7.99 6.58
C SER A 163 -25.43 8.40 6.16
#